data_AF-A0A382PEY2-F1
#
_entry.id   AF-A0A382PEY2-F1
#
_cell.length_a   1.000
_cell.length_b   1.000
_cell.length_c   1.000
_cell.angle_alpha   90.00
_cell.angle_beta   90.00
_cell.angle_gamma   90.00
#
_symmetry.space_group_name_H-M   'P 1'
#
loop_
_entity.id
_entity.type
_entity.pdbx_description
1 polymer ?
#
loop_
_entity_poly.entity_id
_entity_poly.type
_entity_poly.pdbx_seq_one_letter_code
_entity_poly.pdbx_strand_id
1 'polypeptide(L)' 'MSKRKKRDGIVRRKASQFWWCTYVDSSGKRVRRSTGTTSKREAIALRTKWLAEEWSKTAHDIQPDRAFGQLAIMYLQGTK' A
#
# COMPACT_ATOMS: atom_id res chain seq x y z
N MET A 1 21.27 -20.22 -16.23
CA MET A 1 20.45 -19.00 -16.03
C MET A 1 20.61 -18.51 -14.59
N SER A 2 21.22 -17.34 -14.39
CA SER A 2 21.41 -16.76 -13.04
C SER A 2 20.08 -16.28 -12.45
N LYS A 3 19.71 -16.73 -11.26
CA LYS A 3 18.50 -16.27 -10.54
C LYS A 3 18.70 -14.80 -10.13
N ARG A 4 17.87 -13.89 -10.64
CA ARG A 4 17.90 -12.47 -10.27
C ARG A 4 17.58 -12.30 -8.79
N LYS A 5 18.52 -11.73 -8.03
CA LYS A 5 18.33 -11.41 -6.62
C LYS A 5 17.14 -10.46 -6.46
N LYS A 6 16.15 -10.84 -5.64
CA LYS A 6 14.97 -10.01 -5.35
C LYS A 6 15.44 -8.72 -4.69
N ARG A 7 15.00 -7.57 -5.21
CA ARG A 7 15.34 -6.26 -4.62
C ARG A 7 14.30 -5.94 -3.56
N ASP A 8 14.75 -5.75 -2.32
CA ASP A 8 13.87 -5.47 -1.16
C ASP A 8 13.17 -4.10 -1.23
N GLY A 9 13.54 -3.24 -2.20
CA GLY A 9 12.93 -1.92 -2.39
C GLY A 9 13.33 -0.88 -1.32
N ILE A 10 14.38 -1.18 -0.54
CA ILE A 10 14.88 -0.35 0.55
C ILE A 10 16.34 -0.01 0.28
N VAL A 11 16.67 1.27 0.46
CA VAL A 11 18.00 1.83 0.19
C VAL A 11 18.44 2.63 1.41
N ARG A 12 19.69 2.45 1.83
CA ARG A 12 20.34 3.33 2.81
C ARG A 12 21.23 4.33 2.09
N ARG A 13 21.14 5.61 2.44
CA ARG A 13 22.05 6.65 1.91
C ARG A 13 23.36 6.63 2.71
N LYS A 14 24.50 6.96 2.09
CA LYS A 14 25.81 6.99 2.78
C LYS A 14 25.83 7.98 3.96
N ALA A 15 25.10 9.09 3.87
CA ALA A 15 25.05 10.15 4.87
C ALA A 15 23.87 10.08 5.84
N SER A 16 23.03 9.03 5.79
CA SER A 16 21.84 8.92 6.65
C SER A 16 21.81 7.57 7.33
N GLN A 17 21.61 7.57 8.65
CA GLN A 17 21.47 6.35 9.44
C GLN A 17 20.14 5.63 9.15
N PHE A 18 19.16 6.36 8.61
CA PHE A 18 17.82 5.84 8.36
C PHE A 18 17.73 5.14 7.00
N TRP A 19 17.01 4.02 7.00
CA TRP A 19 16.61 3.35 5.76
C TRP A 19 15.52 4.15 5.04
N TRP A 20 15.53 4.09 3.71
CA TRP A 20 14.53 4.70 2.86
C TRP A 20 13.81 3.61 2.08
N CYS A 21 12.49 3.62 2.09
CA CYS A 21 11.69 2.73 1.27
C CYS A 21 11.14 3.48 0.05
N THR A 22 10.89 2.72 -1.00
CA THR A 22 10.00 3.16 -2.09
C THR A 22 8.82 2.21 -2.18
N TYR A 23 7.63 2.77 -2.26
CA TYR A 23 6.38 2.04 -2.49
C TYR A 23 5.50 2.78 -3.49
N VAL A 24 4.45 2.12 -3.97
CA VAL A 24 3.47 2.69 -4.89
C VAL A 24 2.24 3.02 -4.06
N ASP A 25 1.78 4.25 -4.19
CA ASP A 25 0.57 4.77 -3.55
C ASP A 25 -0.70 4.23 -4.24
N SER A 26 -1.88 4.33 -3.61
CA SER A 26 -3.17 3.91 -4.22
C SER A 26 -3.47 4.69 -5.49
N SER A 27 -2.99 5.94 -5.55
CA SER A 27 -3.02 6.79 -6.74
C SER A 27 -2.06 6.36 -7.86
N GLY A 28 -1.32 5.25 -7.71
CA GLY A 28 -0.34 4.75 -8.69
C GLY A 28 0.99 5.51 -8.71
N LYS A 29 1.15 6.54 -7.87
CA LYS A 29 2.38 7.33 -7.78
C LYS A 29 3.43 6.63 -6.93
N ARG A 30 4.70 6.69 -7.34
CA ARG A 30 5.81 6.19 -6.52
C ARG A 30 6.16 7.18 -5.43
N VAL A 31 5.98 6.77 -4.19
CA VAL A 31 6.35 7.55 -3.00
C VAL A 31 7.64 7.01 -2.41
N ARG A 32 8.54 7.93 -2.08
CA ARG A 32 9.79 7.62 -1.40
C ARG A 32 9.73 8.21 0.00
N ARG A 33 9.79 7.35 1.02
CA ARG A 33 9.64 7.73 2.43
C ARG A 33 10.80 7.19 3.25
N SER A 34 11.30 7.99 4.20
CA SER A 34 12.25 7.50 5.21
C SER A 34 11.49 6.62 6.21
N THR A 35 12.03 5.44 6.52
CA THR A 35 11.43 4.58 7.56
C THR A 35 11.77 5.07 8.97
N GLY A 36 12.74 5.99 9.13
CA GLY A 36 13.14 6.50 10.45
C GLY A 36 13.87 5.46 11.31
N THR A 37 14.15 4.29 10.75
CA THR A 37 14.76 3.17 11.45
C THR A 37 16.16 2.89 10.94
N THR A 38 17.06 2.46 11.82
CA THR A 38 18.46 2.07 11.51
C THR A 38 18.59 0.57 11.23
N SER A 39 17.62 -0.23 11.68
CA SER A 39 17.52 -1.67 11.41
C SER A 39 16.89 -1.96 10.05
N LYS A 40 17.54 -2.80 9.24
CA LYS A 40 17.04 -3.20 7.91
C LYS A 40 15.75 -4.02 8.02
N ARG A 41 15.64 -4.88 9.03
CA ARG A 41 14.47 -5.77 9.22
C ARG A 41 13.20 -4.98 9.53
N GLU A 42 13.30 -4.02 10.44
CA GLU A 42 12.19 -3.13 10.78
C GLU A 42 11.77 -2.25 9.59
N ALA A 43 12.74 -1.76 8.79
CA ALA A 43 12.43 -1.03 7.57
C ALA A 43 11.64 -1.86 6.54
N ILE A 44 11.92 -3.18 6.45
CA ILE A 44 11.15 -4.13 5.63
C ILE A 44 9.73 -4.28 6.17
N ALA A 45 9.57 -4.51 7.48
CA ALA A 45 8.27 -4.66 8.10
C ALA A 45 7.40 -3.40 7.91
N LEU A 46 7.97 -2.20 8.10
CA LEU A 46 7.30 -0.93 7.86
C LEU A 46 6.84 -0.78 6.41
N ARG A 47 7.72 -1.10 5.45
CA ARG A 47 7.36 -1.06 4.03
C ARG A 47 6.20 -2.02 3.72
N THR A 48 6.23 -3.23 4.27
CA THR A 48 5.15 -4.22 4.07
C THR A 48 3.84 -3.72 4.66
N LYS A 49 3.88 -3.10 5.85
CA LYS A 49 2.72 -2.48 6.47
C LYS A 49 2.11 -1.38 5.58
N TRP A 50 2.92 -0.47 5.07
CA TRP A 50 2.44 0.60 4.16
C TRP A 50 1.85 0.05 2.87
N LEU A 51 2.46 -0.98 2.27
CA LEU A 51 1.88 -1.66 1.10
C LEU A 51 0.53 -2.29 1.39
N ALA A 52 0.36 -2.89 2.58
CA ALA A 52 -0.91 -3.48 2.99
C ALA A 52 -1.98 -2.40 3.20
N GLU A 53 -1.66 -1.32 3.92
CA GLU A 53 -2.56 -0.17 4.11
C GLU A 53 -3.01 0.41 2.77
N GLU A 54 -2.09 0.55 1.83
CA GLU A 54 -2.37 1.14 0.52
C GLU A 54 -3.18 0.20 -0.39
N TRP A 55 -2.91 -1.10 -0.30
CA TRP A 55 -3.75 -2.11 -0.94
C TRP A 55 -5.17 -2.11 -0.37
N SER A 56 -5.31 -2.01 0.96
CA SER A 56 -6.62 -1.91 1.61
C SER A 56 -7.36 -0.65 1.17
N LYS A 57 -6.71 0.52 1.12
CA LYS A 57 -7.34 1.74 0.57
C LYS A 57 -7.80 1.56 -0.87
N THR A 58 -6.95 0.97 -1.72
CA THR A 58 -7.30 0.70 -3.11
C THR A 58 -8.51 -0.25 -3.20
N ALA A 59 -8.54 -1.31 -2.38
CA ALA A 59 -9.67 -2.22 -2.30
C ALA A 59 -10.95 -1.56 -1.79
N HIS A 60 -10.85 -0.56 -0.91
CA HIS A 60 -11.97 0.21 -0.39
C HIS A 60 -12.46 1.32 -1.32
N ASP A 61 -11.56 1.96 -2.08
CA ASP A 61 -11.89 2.96 -3.12
C ASP A 61 -12.49 2.32 -4.37
N ILE A 62 -12.31 1.01 -4.56
CA ILE A 62 -13.19 0.20 -5.41
C ILE A 62 -14.52 0.03 -4.65
N GLN A 63 -15.19 1.14 -4.35
CA GLN A 63 -16.62 1.08 -4.03
C GLN A 63 -17.30 0.53 -5.28
N PRO A 64 -18.11 -0.53 -5.18
CA PRO A 64 -18.98 -0.90 -6.28
C PRO A 64 -19.83 0.33 -6.64
N ASP A 65 -20.11 0.55 -7.93
CA ASP A 65 -20.92 1.67 -8.48
C ASP A 65 -22.27 1.90 -7.77
N ARG A 66 -22.67 1.00 -6.87
CA ARG A 66 -23.80 1.16 -5.96
C ARG A 66 -23.30 1.10 -4.52
N ALA A 67 -23.29 2.26 -3.86
CA ALA A 67 -23.18 2.34 -2.42
C ALA A 67 -24.23 1.43 -1.77
N PHE A 68 -23.91 0.82 -0.62
CA PHE A 68 -24.81 -0.11 0.09
C PHE A 68 -26.23 0.48 0.30
N GLY A 69 -26.32 1.80 0.54
CA GLY A 69 -27.61 2.50 0.63
C GLY A 69 -28.45 2.42 -0.64
N GLN A 70 -27.83 2.45 -1.83
CA GLN A 70 -28.51 2.30 -3.12
C GLN A 70 -29.10 0.89 -3.28
N LEU A 71 -28.39 -0.15 -2.81
CA LEU A 71 -28.86 -1.53 -2.83
C LEU A 71 -30.05 -1.72 -1.88
N ALA A 72 -30.00 -1.11 -0.70
CA ALA A 72 -31.10 -1.16 0.26
C ALA A 72 -32.38 -0.49 -0.32
N ILE A 73 -32.23 0.65 -1.00
CA ILE A 73 -33.34 1.32 -1.68
C ILE A 73 -33.90 0.45 -2.82
N MET A 74 -33.05 -0.12 -3.66
CA MET A 74 -33.47 -1.02 -4.75
C MET A 74 -34.22 -2.26 -4.22
N TYR A 75 -33.74 -2.84 -3.11
CA TYR A 75 -34.42 -3.97 -2.48
C TYR A 75 -35.81 -3.60 -1.97
N LEU A 76 -35.92 -2.49 -1.23
CA LEU A 76 -37.18 -1.97 -0.72
C LEU A 76 -38.17 -1.61 -1.85
N GLN A 77 -37.67 -1.10 -2.98
CA GLN A 77 -38.49 -0.80 -4.16
C GLN A 77 -38.96 -2.05 -4.90
N GLY A 78 -38.16 -3.13 -4.90
CA GLY A 78 -38.50 -4.40 -5.55
C GLY A 78 -39.46 -5.29 -4.73
N THR A 79 -39.63 -5.02 -3.44
CA THR A 79 -40.55 -5.77 -2.55
C THR A 79 -41.95 -5.13 -2.44
N LYS A 80 -42.37 -4.34 -3.43
CA LYS A 80 -43.69 -3.71 -3.47
C LYS A 80 -44.66 -4.47 -4.37
#